data_AF-A0A920NSJ8-F1
#
_entry.id   AF-A0A920NSJ8-F1
#
_cell.length_a   1.000
_cell.length_b   1.000
_cell.length_c   1.000
_cell.angle_alpha   90.00
_cell.angle_beta   90.00
_cell.angle_gamma   90.00
#
_symmetry.space_group_name_H-M   'P 1'
#
loop_
_entity.id
_entity.type
_entity.pdbx_description
1 polymer ?
#
loop_
_entity_poly.entity_id
_entity_poly.type
_entity_poly.pdbx_seq_one_letter_code
_entity_poly.pdbx_strand_id
1 'polypeptide(L)'
;MLEDGRRPATLLDGDIVRTHLSSELGFSKEHRSLNIRRIGFVASEITKNGGIAICAPIAPYQLDRRFNRCMISPLGGYIEIYVNTSLEVCERRDVKGLYAKARRDLSNNLPALRSV
;
A
#
# COMPACT_ATOMS: atom_id res chain seq x y z
N MET A 1 9.74 -9.09 22.27
CA MET A 1 11.02 -9.18 21.55
C MET A 1 11.54 -7.76 21.41
N LEU A 2 12.69 -7.44 21.99
CA LEU A 2 13.38 -6.17 21.75
C LEU A 2 14.35 -6.41 20.59
N GLU A 3 14.17 -5.69 19.49
CA GLU A 3 15.14 -5.70 18.37
C GLU A 3 16.39 -4.92 18.77
N ASP A 4 17.58 -5.47 18.51
CA ASP A 4 18.87 -4.83 18.85
C ASP A 4 19.30 -3.72 17.87
N GLY A 5 18.39 -3.32 16.97
CA GLY A 5 18.63 -2.30 15.94
C GLY A 5 19.45 -2.76 14.74
N ARG A 6 19.82 -4.05 14.61
CA ARG A 6 20.67 -4.55 13.51
C ARG A 6 19.95 -4.99 12.24
N ARG A 7 18.61 -5.04 12.25
CA ARG A 7 17.85 -5.54 11.09
C ARG A 7 17.75 -4.45 10.02
N PRO A 8 18.12 -4.74 8.76
CA PRO A 8 17.94 -3.78 7.68
C PRO A 8 16.44 -3.52 7.45
N ALA A 9 16.07 -2.25 7.35
CA ALA A 9 14.71 -1.83 7.03
C ALA A 9 14.61 -1.37 5.58
N THR A 10 13.56 -1.78 4.88
CA THR A 10 13.29 -1.41 3.49
C THR A 10 11.90 -0.80 3.40
N LEU A 11 11.82 0.42 2.85
CA LEU A 11 10.56 1.10 2.57
C LEU A 11 10.01 0.67 1.21
N LEU A 12 8.80 0.10 1.21
CA LEU A 12 8.00 -0.19 0.04
C LEU A 12 6.86 0.84 -0.05
N ASP A 13 7.21 2.03 -0.51
CA ASP A 13 6.26 3.13 -0.74
C ASP A 13 5.41 2.88 -2.00
N GLY A 14 4.15 3.29 -1.95
CA GLY A 14 3.20 3.08 -3.05
C GLY A 14 3.63 3.74 -4.36
N ASP A 15 4.26 4.91 -4.34
CA ASP A 15 4.73 5.58 -5.56
C ASP A 15 5.98 4.88 -6.11
N ILE A 16 6.94 4.57 -5.24
CA ILE A 16 8.19 3.88 -5.63
C ILE A 16 7.86 2.52 -6.25
N VAL A 17 7.00 1.75 -5.60
CA VAL A 17 6.58 0.44 -6.11
C VAL A 17 5.84 0.60 -7.43
N ARG A 18 4.94 1.58 -7.57
CA ARG A 18 4.23 1.81 -8.83
C ARG A 18 5.17 2.19 -9.96
N THR A 19 6.23 2.95 -9.70
CA THR A 19 7.21 3.31 -10.73
C THR A 19 8.04 2.09 -11.18
N HIS A 20 8.44 1.20 -10.27
CA HIS A 20 9.43 0.15 -10.58
C HIS A 20 8.86 -1.26 -10.79
N LEU A 21 7.73 -1.59 -10.14
CA LEU A 21 7.21 -2.96 -10.09
C LEU A 21 5.78 -3.07 -10.64
N SER A 22 5.13 -1.96 -10.95
CA SER A 22 3.70 -1.91 -11.29
C SER A 22 3.36 -0.73 -12.21
N SER A 23 4.29 -0.32 -13.07
CA SER A 23 4.14 0.84 -13.93
C SER A 23 3.06 0.64 -15.00
N GLU A 24 2.77 -0.61 -15.35
CA GLU A 24 1.70 -1.02 -16.25
C GLU A 24 0.31 -1.03 -15.59
N LEU A 25 0.23 -0.96 -14.25
CA LEU A 25 -1.02 -1.07 -13.52
C LEU A 25 -1.74 0.29 -13.43
N GLY A 26 -2.94 0.34 -14.02
CA GLY A 26 -3.93 1.41 -13.79
C GLY A 26 -4.60 1.37 -12.40
N PHE A 27 -5.78 1.99 -12.28
CA PHE A 27 -6.49 2.16 -11.00
C PHE A 27 -7.76 1.30 -10.86
N SER A 28 -7.94 0.30 -11.71
CA SER A 28 -9.03 -0.67 -11.56
C SER A 28 -8.90 -1.44 -10.25
N LYS A 29 -10.00 -2.07 -9.81
CA LYS A 29 -10.02 -2.91 -8.62
C LYS A 29 -8.97 -4.02 -8.73
N GLU A 30 -8.91 -4.67 -9.90
CA GLU A 30 -8.03 -5.80 -10.20
C GLU A 30 -6.56 -5.36 -10.15
N HIS A 31 -6.23 -4.21 -10.76
CA HIS A 31 -4.89 -3.65 -10.74
C HIS A 31 -4.46 -3.26 -9.32
N ARG A 32 -5.36 -2.71 -8.51
CA ARG A 32 -5.08 -2.39 -7.10
C ARG A 32 -4.83 -3.64 -6.27
N SER A 33 -5.68 -4.66 -6.42
CA SER A 33 -5.49 -5.95 -5.75
C SER A 33 -4.15 -6.58 -6.12
N LEU A 34 -3.80 -6.59 -7.42
CA LEU A 34 -2.53 -7.13 -7.89
C LEU A 34 -1.33 -6.36 -7.32
N ASN A 35 -1.37 -5.02 -7.33
CA ASN A 35 -0.32 -4.19 -6.74
C ASN A 35 -0.08 -4.51 -5.26
N ILE A 36 -1.16 -4.64 -4.46
CA ILE A 36 -1.04 -4.97 -3.03
C ILE A 36 -0.44 -6.37 -2.82
N ARG A 37 -0.80 -7.35 -3.64
CA ARG A 37 -0.23 -8.70 -3.55
C ARG A 37 1.24 -8.75 -3.98
N ARG A 38 1.63 -7.97 -5.01
CA ARG A 38 3.03 -7.83 -5.44
C ARG A 38 3.89 -7.22 -4.32
N ILE A 39 3.41 -6.17 -3.66
CA ILE A 39 4.07 -5.61 -2.47
C ILE A 39 4.21 -6.67 -1.38
N GLY A 40 3.16 -7.46 -1.14
CA GLY A 40 3.17 -8.56 -0.18
C GLY A 40 4.25 -9.60 -0.46
N PHE A 41 4.44 -9.99 -1.72
CA PHE A 41 5.48 -10.92 -2.14
C PHE A 41 6.90 -10.36 -1.93
N VAL A 42 7.14 -9.09 -2.27
CA VAL A 42 8.46 -8.48 -2.02
C VAL A 42 8.72 -8.37 -0.50
N ALA A 43 7.70 -8.00 0.28
CA ALA A 43 7.78 -7.95 1.74
C ALA A 43 8.03 -9.33 2.35
N SER A 44 7.47 -10.41 1.78
CA SER A 44 7.72 -11.78 2.25
C SER A 44 9.18 -12.18 2.03
N GLU A 45 9.77 -11.85 0.88
CA GLU A 45 11.19 -12.13 0.63
C GLU A 45 12.11 -11.33 1.54
N ILE A 46 11.81 -10.05 1.82
CA ILE A 46 12.56 -9.26 2.82
C ILE A 46 12.46 -9.89 4.20
N THR A 47 11.26 -10.27 4.62
CA THR A 47 10.99 -10.88 5.94
C THR A 47 11.73 -12.20 6.09
N LYS A 48 11.68 -13.06 5.06
CA LYS A 48 12.38 -14.34 4.99
C LYS A 48 13.90 -14.20 5.17
N ASN A 49 14.47 -13.10 4.69
CA ASN A 49 15.90 -12.78 4.84
C ASN A 49 16.24 -12.01 6.13
N GLY A 50 15.31 -11.97 7.10
CA GLY A 50 15.54 -11.31 8.39
C GLY A 50 15.46 -9.77 8.35
N GLY A 51 15.07 -9.17 7.22
CA GLY A 51 14.84 -7.73 7.11
C GLY A 51 13.48 -7.29 7.65
N ILE A 52 13.26 -5.96 7.67
CA ILE A 52 11.99 -5.33 8.03
C ILE A 52 11.44 -4.64 6.77
N ALA A 53 10.26 -5.06 6.32
CA ALA A 53 9.55 -4.38 5.23
C ALA A 53 8.53 -3.39 5.81
N ILE A 54 8.69 -2.10 5.50
CA ILE A 54 7.71 -1.06 5.84
C ILE A 54 6.92 -0.76 4.57
N CYS A 55 5.67 -1.20 4.51
CA CYS A 55 4.81 -1.03 3.34
C CYS A 55 3.82 0.11 3.57
N ALA A 56 3.86 1.15 2.74
CA ALA A 56 2.93 2.29 2.81
C ALA A 56 1.97 2.44 1.61
N PRO A 57 1.36 1.36 1.06
CA PRO A 57 0.38 1.50 -0.02
C PRO A 57 -1.04 1.75 0.51
N ILE A 58 -1.90 2.32 -0.33
CA ILE A 58 -3.35 2.32 -0.12
C ILE A 58 -3.88 0.91 -0.41
N ALA A 59 -4.28 0.18 0.64
CA ALA A 59 -4.72 -1.23 0.56
C ALA A 59 -6.22 -1.38 0.91
N PRO A 60 -7.14 -0.98 0.00
CA PRO A 60 -8.55 -0.81 0.34
C PRO A 60 -9.27 -2.14 0.62
N TYR A 61 -8.83 -3.24 0.00
CA TYR A 61 -9.54 -4.51 0.05
C TYR A 61 -8.98 -5.42 1.15
N GLN A 62 -9.85 -5.80 2.08
CA GLN A 62 -9.50 -6.69 3.21
C GLN A 62 -8.95 -8.04 2.75
N LEU A 63 -9.45 -8.59 1.64
CA LEU A 63 -8.99 -9.87 1.10
C LEU A 63 -7.50 -9.83 0.73
N ASP A 64 -7.01 -8.73 0.18
CA ASP A 64 -5.59 -8.62 -0.21
C ASP A 64 -4.69 -8.42 1.01
N ARG A 65 -5.16 -7.67 2.02
CA ARG A 65 -4.46 -7.56 3.32
C ARG A 65 -4.38 -8.92 4.02
N ARG A 66 -5.47 -9.70 4.03
CA ARG A 66 -5.49 -11.06 4.58
C ARG A 66 -4.58 -12.01 3.80
N PHE A 67 -4.57 -11.93 2.47
CA PHE A 67 -3.67 -12.72 1.63
C PHE A 67 -2.20 -12.47 2.01
N ASN A 68 -1.79 -11.21 2.11
CA ASN A 68 -0.42 -10.85 2.51
C ASN A 68 -0.11 -11.31 3.94
N ARG A 69 -1.05 -11.15 4.88
CA ARG A 69 -0.89 -11.66 6.26
C ARG A 69 -0.62 -13.15 6.27
N CYS A 70 -1.43 -13.96 5.56
CA CYS A 70 -1.25 -15.41 5.50
C CYS A 70 0.09 -15.82 4.89
N MET A 71 0.58 -15.08 3.88
CA MET A 71 1.86 -15.34 3.22
C MET A 71 3.06 -14.98 4.11
N ILE A 72 2.99 -13.87 4.85
CA ILE A 72 4.14 -13.32 5.59
C ILE A 72 4.26 -13.90 7.01
N SER A 73 3.12 -14.16 7.68
CA SER A 73 3.11 -14.61 9.09
C SER A 73 3.94 -15.88 9.36
N PRO A 74 4.04 -16.87 8.44
CA PRO A 74 4.92 -18.03 8.62
C PRO A 74 6.42 -17.71 8.54
N LEU A 75 6.80 -16.58 7.92
CA LEU A 75 8.18 -16.16 7.71
C LEU A 75 8.68 -15.21 8.80
N GLY A 76 7.75 -14.55 9.50
CA GLY A 76 8.02 -13.57 10.54
C GLY A 76 6.77 -12.83 10.99
N GLY A 77 6.94 -11.75 11.75
CA GLY A 77 5.81 -10.94 12.22
C GLY A 77 5.10 -10.18 11.09
N TYR A 78 3.78 -10.05 11.20
CA TYR A 78 2.97 -9.18 10.33
C TYR A 78 2.11 -8.23 11.18
N ILE A 79 2.33 -6.93 11.01
CA ILE A 79 1.61 -5.86 11.71
C ILE A 79 0.84 -5.04 10.69
N GLU A 80 -0.46 -4.86 10.95
CA GLU A 80 -1.34 -4.02 10.15
C GLU A 80 -1.61 -2.74 10.92
N ILE A 81 -1.23 -1.59 10.34
CA ILE A 81 -1.43 -0.28 10.93
C ILE A 81 -2.51 0.44 10.13
N TYR A 82 -3.66 0.68 10.75
CA TYR A 82 -4.73 1.44 10.12
C TYR A 82 -4.56 2.94 10.39
N VAL A 83 -4.08 3.66 9.37
CA VAL A 83 -3.99 5.12 9.41
C VAL A 83 -5.37 5.72 9.14
N ASN A 84 -6.17 5.84 10.20
CA ASN A 84 -7.56 6.31 10.14
C ASN A 84 -7.68 7.85 10.14
N THR A 85 -7.01 8.51 9.18
CA THR A 85 -7.20 9.96 8.98
C THR A 85 -8.49 10.19 8.20
N SER A 86 -9.31 11.16 8.61
CA SER A 86 -10.57 11.43 7.91
C SER A 86 -10.35 11.88 6.48
N LEU A 87 -11.27 11.51 5.58
CA LEU A 87 -11.23 11.91 4.17
C LEU A 87 -11.12 13.43 4.02
N GLU A 88 -11.85 14.19 4.83
CA GLU A 88 -11.81 15.66 4.83
C GLU A 88 -10.40 16.20 5.11
N VAL A 89 -9.68 15.62 6.08
CA VAL A 89 -8.30 16.02 6.39
C VAL A 89 -7.37 15.65 5.24
N CYS A 90 -7.53 14.46 4.65
CA CYS A 90 -6.74 14.04 3.50
C CYS A 90 -6.98 14.92 2.27
N GLU A 91 -8.24 15.25 1.96
CA GLU A 91 -8.64 16.16 0.89
C GLU A 91 -8.14 17.59 1.10
N ARG A 92 -8.19 18.08 2.35
CA ARG A 92 -7.64 19.40 2.69
C ARG A 92 -6.12 19.45 2.50
N ARG A 93 -5.41 18.35 2.80
CA ARG A 93 -3.95 18.28 2.68
C ARG A 93 -3.49 18.11 1.23
N ASP A 94 -4.21 17.30 0.45
CA ASP A 94 -4.00 16.98 -0.97
C ASP A 94 -2.55 17.15 -1.47
N VAL A 95 -1.61 16.47 -0.83
CA VAL A 95 -0.16 16.68 -1.02
C VAL A 95 0.32 16.46 -2.45
N LYS A 96 -0.47 15.77 -3.28
CA LYS A 96 -0.18 15.44 -4.67
C LYS A 96 -1.17 16.07 -5.67
N GLY A 97 -2.14 16.86 -5.21
CA GLY A 97 -3.21 17.42 -6.06
C GLY A 97 -4.17 16.36 -6.63
N LEU A 98 -4.13 15.13 -6.11
CA LEU A 98 -4.90 14.00 -6.65
C LEU A 98 -6.38 14.09 -6.27
N TYR A 99 -6.71 14.63 -5.10
CA TYR A 99 -8.10 14.85 -4.72
C TYR A 99 -8.73 15.97 -5.54
N ALA A 100 -8.02 17.09 -5.72
CA ALA A 100 -8.48 18.19 -6.56
C ALA A 100 -8.66 17.75 -8.03
N LYS A 101 -7.78 16.87 -8.53
CA LYS A 101 -7.93 16.26 -9.86
C LYS A 101 -9.15 15.33 -9.91
N ALA A 102 -9.28 14.41 -8.95
CA ALA A 102 -10.41 13.49 -8.86
C ALA A 102 -11.77 14.19 -8.78
N ARG A 103 -11.87 15.31 -8.04
CA ARG A 103 -13.09 16.11 -7.93
C ARG A 103 -13.47 16.78 -9.26
N ARG A 104 -12.48 17.29 -10.02
CA ARG A 104 -12.67 17.81 -11.39
C ARG A 104 -13.02 16.71 -12.39
N ASP A 105 -12.44 15.53 -12.23
CA ASP A 105 -12.72 14.38 -13.08
C ASP A 105 -14.07 13.72 -12.73
N LEU A 106 -14.62 13.93 -11.53
CA LEU A 106 -15.96 13.45 -11.17
C LEU A 106 -17.07 14.16 -11.94
N SER A 107 -16.87 15.44 -12.31
CA SER A 107 -17.71 16.10 -13.32
C SER A 107 -17.60 15.46 -14.72
N ASN A 108 -16.59 14.60 -14.94
CA ASN A 108 -16.26 13.91 -16.19
C ASN A 108 -16.20 12.37 -16.07
N ASN A 109 -16.79 11.75 -15.03
CA ASN A 109 -16.95 10.28 -14.86
C ASN A 109 -15.68 9.41 -14.59
N LEU A 110 -14.88 9.66 -13.52
CA LEU A 110 -13.90 8.67 -12.99
C LEU A 110 -14.10 8.33 -11.49
N PRO A 111 -14.12 7.04 -11.07
CA PRO A 111 -14.34 6.62 -9.68
C PRO A 111 -13.03 6.70 -8.85
N ALA A 112 -12.52 7.91 -8.59
CA ALA A 112 -11.24 8.09 -7.89
C ALA A 112 -11.33 8.26 -6.37
N LEU A 113 -12.52 8.52 -5.80
CA LEU A 113 -12.66 8.93 -4.39
C LEU A 113 -13.11 7.83 -3.42
N ARG A 114 -13.49 6.63 -3.91
CA ARG A 114 -14.07 5.57 -3.05
C ARG A 114 -13.05 4.65 -2.37
N SER A 115 -11.76 4.97 -2.46
CA SER A 115 -10.71 4.00 -2.15
C SER A 115 -9.45 4.62 -1.56
N VAL A 116 -9.51 5.87 -1.13
CA VAL A 116 -8.43 6.46 -0.35
C VAL A 116 -8.66 6.15 1.12
#